data_AF-G3LGQ6-F1
#
_entry.id   AF-G3LGQ6-F1
#
_cell.length_a   1.000
_cell.length_b   1.000
_cell.length_c   1.000
_cell.angle_alpha   90.00
_cell.angle_beta   90.00
_cell.angle_gamma   90.00
#
_symmetry.space_group_name_H-M   'P 1'
#
loop_
_entity.id
_entity.type
_entity.pdbx_description
1 polymer ?
#
loop_
_entity_poly.entity_id
_entity_poly.type
_entity_poly.pdbx_seq_one_letter_code
_entity_poly.pdbx_strand_id
1 'polypeptide(L)' 'LLQTAVLQGRLLRSHSLHYLFMGASEQDLGLSLFEALGYVDDQLFVFYDHESRRVEPRTPWVSSRISSQ' A
#
# COMPACT_ATOMS: atom_id res chain seq x y z
N LEU A 1 21.76 25.87 29.18
CA LEU A 1 20.34 25.59 29.52
C LEU A 1 19.50 26.75 29.01
N LEU A 2 18.76 26.53 27.93
CA LEU A 2 17.49 27.20 27.64
C LEU A 2 16.84 26.40 26.51
N GLN A 3 15.92 25.54 26.94
CA GLN A 3 15.04 24.74 26.11
C GLN A 3 14.07 25.70 25.42
N THR A 4 14.23 25.91 24.11
CA THR A 4 13.21 26.58 23.33
C THR A 4 12.19 25.53 22.93
N ALA A 5 11.01 25.62 23.53
CA ALA A 5 9.88 24.75 23.30
C ALA A 5 9.62 24.57 21.80
N VAL A 6 9.71 23.33 21.33
CA VAL A 6 9.14 22.90 20.05
C VAL A 6 7.63 23.09 20.20
N LEU A 7 7.12 24.19 19.65
CA LEU A 7 5.70 24.46 19.56
C LEU A 7 5.06 23.29 18.80
N GLN A 8 4.33 22.45 19.53
CA GLN A 8 3.46 21.41 18.99
C GLN A 8 2.30 22.07 18.22
N GLY A 9 2.60 22.76 17.12
CA GLY A 9 1.66 22.86 16.02
C GLY A 9 1.52 21.45 15.49
N ARG A 10 0.35 20.82 15.64
CA ARG A 10 0.00 19.56 14.98
C ARG A 10 0.36 19.73 13.50
N LEU A 11 1.52 19.20 13.09
CA LEU A 11 1.93 19.20 11.70
C LEU A 11 0.78 18.53 10.97
N LEU A 12 0.05 19.29 10.16
CA LEU A 12 -0.94 18.73 9.26
C LEU A 12 -0.13 17.90 8.27
N ARG A 13 0.04 16.61 8.59
CA ARG A 13 0.68 15.67 7.69
C ARG A 13 -0.36 15.35 6.62
N SER A 14 -0.06 15.75 5.38
CA SER A 14 -0.79 15.25 4.24
C SER A 14 -0.49 13.76 4.08
N HIS A 15 -1.53 12.99 3.80
CA HIS A 15 -1.40 11.59 3.47
C HIS A 15 -1.62 11.41 1.97
N SER A 16 -0.92 10.47 1.35
CA SER A 16 -1.11 10.11 -0.05
C SER A 16 -1.56 8.66 -0.18
N LEU A 17 -2.41 8.41 -1.19
CA LEU A 17 -2.85 7.08 -1.59
C LEU A 17 -2.53 6.92 -3.07
N HIS A 18 -1.75 5.89 -3.40
CA HIS A 18 -1.35 5.58 -4.77
C HIS A 18 -1.75 4.16 -5.12
N TYR A 19 -2.24 3.98 -6.35
CA TYR A 19 -2.42 2.67 -6.96
C TYR A 19 -1.57 2.59 -8.22
N LEU A 20 -0.83 1.49 -8.36
CA LEU A 20 -0.03 1.18 -9.54
C LEU A 20 -0.58 -0.08 -10.18
N PHE A 21 -0.74 -0.03 -11.50
CA PHE A 21 -1.22 -1.15 -12.31
C PHE A 21 -0.20 -1.43 -13.39
N MET A 22 0.21 -2.68 -13.50
CA MET A 22 1.16 -3.15 -14.51
C MET A 22 0.56 -4.36 -15.20
N GLY A 23 0.69 -4.44 -16.52
CA GLY A 23 0.21 -5.58 -17.29
C GLY A 23 1.22 -5.94 -18.37
N ALA A 24 1.43 -7.23 -18.57
CA ALA A 24 2.26 -7.74 -19.64
C ALA A 24 1.39 -8.02 -20.88
N SER A 25 1.84 -7.58 -22.06
CA SER A 25 1.13 -7.85 -23.32
C SER A 25 1.30 -9.28 -23.81
N GLU A 26 2.39 -9.95 -23.43
CA GLU A 26 2.72 -11.32 -23.82
C GLU A 26 3.04 -12.15 -22.57
N GLN A 27 2.65 -13.43 -22.57
CA GLN A 27 2.78 -14.33 -21.41
C GLN A 27 4.17 -14.99 -21.27
N ASP A 28 5.17 -14.61 -22.08
CA ASP A 28 6.26 -15.53 -22.42
C ASP A 28 7.45 -15.60 -21.43
N LEU A 29 7.32 -15.13 -20.19
CA LEU A 29 8.45 -15.09 -19.24
C LEU A 29 8.10 -15.44 -17.78
N GLY A 30 6.97 -16.08 -17.52
CA GLY A 30 6.53 -16.39 -16.14
C GLY A 30 6.17 -15.13 -15.33
N LEU A 31 5.95 -14.01 -16.03
CA LEU A 31 5.46 -12.77 -15.47
C LEU A 31 3.94 -12.80 -15.39
N SER A 32 3.39 -12.19 -14.36
CA SER A 32 1.96 -12.05 -14.23
C SER A 32 1.38 -11.21 -15.37
N LEU A 33 0.27 -11.66 -15.95
CA LEU A 33 -0.48 -10.88 -16.94
C LEU A 33 -0.89 -9.51 -16.42
N PHE A 34 -1.09 -9.41 -15.11
CA PHE A 34 -1.55 -8.20 -14.46
C PHE A 34 -1.18 -8.16 -12.97
N GLU A 35 -0.63 -7.04 -12.54
CA GLU A 35 -0.31 -6.74 -11.16
C GLU A 35 -0.98 -5.42 -10.75
N ALA A 36 -1.48 -5.38 -9.52
CA ALA A 36 -2.00 -4.16 -8.90
C ALA A 36 -1.42 -4.00 -7.50
N LEU A 37 -0.94 -2.79 -7.19
CA LEU A 37 -0.30 -2.45 -5.93
C LEU A 37 -0.98 -1.22 -5.32
N GLY A 38 -1.14 -1.20 -4.00
CA GLY A 38 -1.68 -0.05 -3.27
C GLY A 38 -0.71 0.45 -2.21
N TYR A 39 -0.47 1.76 -2.18
CA TYR A 39 0.44 2.43 -1.24
C TYR A 39 -0.28 3.52 -0.45
N VAL A 40 0.00 3.61 0.84
CA VAL A 40 -0.33 4.78 1.69
C VAL A 40 0.97 5.34 2.21
N ASP A 41 1.25 6.63 1.98
CA ASP A 41 2.50 7.29 2.40
C ASP A 41 3.76 6.46 2.03
N ASP A 42 3.83 6.02 0.76
CA ASP A 42 4.90 5.17 0.21
C ASP A 42 5.02 3.76 0.83
N GLN A 43 4.12 3.36 1.72
CA GLN A 43 4.05 2.03 2.29
C GLN A 43 3.05 1.14 1.54
N LEU A 44 3.53 0.03 0.97
CA LEU A 44 2.68 -0.98 0.33
C LEU A 44 1.74 -1.60 1.35
N PHE A 45 0.43 -1.47 1.13
CA PHE A 45 -0.59 -2.01 2.04
C PHE A 45 -1.40 -3.16 1.45
N VAL A 46 -1.49 -3.25 0.13
CA VAL A 46 -2.17 -4.33 -0.60
C VAL A 46 -1.44 -4.67 -1.90
N PHE A 47 -1.56 -5.94 -2.31
CA PHE A 47 -1.08 -6.44 -3.60
C PHE A 47 -2.11 -7.39 -4.19
N TYR A 48 -2.38 -7.31 -5.49
CA TYR A 48 -3.18 -8.31 -6.18
C TYR A 48 -2.30 -9.50 -6.58
N ASP A 49 -2.57 -10.66 -5.99
CA ASP A 49 -1.97 -11.92 -6.41
C ASP A 49 -2.79 -12.56 -7.54
N HIS A 50 -2.14 -12.72 -8.69
CA HIS A 50 -2.76 -13.27 -9.89
C HIS A 50 -3.03 -14.78 -9.81
N GLU A 51 -2.21 -15.52 -9.06
CA GLU A 51 -2.36 -16.97 -8.91
C GLU A 51 -3.64 -17.29 -8.13
N SER A 52 -3.79 -16.70 -6.95
CA SER A 52 -5.00 -16.84 -6.13
C SER A 52 -6.17 -15.95 -6.59
N ARG A 53 -5.91 -14.99 -7.48
CA ARG A 53 -6.84 -13.93 -7.94
C ARG A 53 -7.44 -13.13 -6.79
N ARG A 54 -6.63 -12.80 -5.78
CA ARG A 54 -7.06 -12.10 -4.56
C ARG A 54 -6.20 -10.89 -4.26
N VAL A 55 -6.79 -9.95 -3.52
CA VAL A 55 -6.03 -8.83 -2.94
C VAL A 55 -5.48 -9.29 -1.61
N GLU A 56 -4.16 -9.45 -1.56
CA GLU A 56 -3.41 -9.88 -0.40
C GLU A 56 -2.99 -8.67 0.45
N PRO A 57 -3.33 -8.67 1.75
CA PRO A 57 -2.87 -7.65 2.68
C PRO A 57 -1.35 -7.69 2.83
N ARG A 58 -0.71 -6.52 2.79
CA ARG A 58 0.73 -6.37 3.04
C ARG A 58 1.03 -5.74 4.40
N THR A 59 -0.01 -5.36 5.14
CA THR A 59 0.11 -4.75 6.46
C THR A 59 -0.96 -5.26 7.45
N PRO A 60 -0.65 -5.30 8.76
CA PRO A 60 -1.58 -5.84 9.77
C PRO A 60 -2.89 -5.07 9.92
N TRP A 61 -2.88 -3.77 9.63
CA TRP A 61 -4.05 -2.90 9.77
C TRP A 61 -5.07 -3.10 8.64
N VAL A 62 -4.65 -3.72 7.53
CA VAL A 62 -5.53 -4.14 6.43
C VAL A 62 -6.11 -5.51 6.72
N SER A 63 -5.27 -6.46 7.14
CA SER A 63 -5.71 -7.83 7.42
C SER A 63 -6.79 -7.88 8.49
N SER A 64 -6.66 -7.05 9.54
CA SER A 64 -7.65 -6.97 10.63
C SER A 64 -9.02 -6.45 10.19
N ARG A 65 -9.08 -5.64 9.12
CA ARG A 65 -10.35 -5.13 8.57
C ARG A 65 -11.05 -6.13 7.66
N ILE A 66 -10.29 -7.03 7.02
CA ILE A 66 -10.85 -8.04 6.10
C ILE A 66 -11.47 -9.21 6.87
N SER A 67 -10.98 -9.52 8.08
CA SER A 67 -11.55 -10.54 8.97
C SER A 67 -12.84 -10.13 9.71
N SER A 68 -13.32 -8.89 9.51
CA SER A 68 -14.51 -8.36 10.20
C SER A 68 -15.75 -8.24 9.29
N GLN A 69 -15.76 -8.94 8.15
CA GLN A 69 -16.95 -9.07 7.29
C GLN A 69 -17.44 -10.51 7.26
#